data_AF-A0AAE1KR57-F1
#
_entry.id   AF-A0AAE1KR57-F1
#
_cell.length_a   1.000
_cell.length_b   1.000
_cell.length_c   1.000
_cell.angle_alpha   90.00
_cell.angle_beta   90.00
_cell.angle_gamma   90.00
#
_symmetry.space_group_name_H-M   'P 1'
#
loop_
_entity.id
_entity.type
_entity.pdbx_description
1 polymer ?
#
loop_
_entity_poly.entity_id
_entity_poly.type
_entity_poly.pdbx_seq_one_letter_code
_entity_poly.pdbx_strand_id
1 'polypeptide(L)'
;MCWPHMLQQCQIVMNQALHTSMGKQLYFAFSRYPPILADGACLPSVTGDEDDLALAHDLIHDTHQKRSQRYRDVANRKQRNQSVKVGVLVWVKRETEFPSTIQKLNVKWNGPYKVIKVK
;
A
#
# COMPACT_ATOMS: atom_id res chain seq x y z
N MET A 1 -1.21 18.54 23.83
CA MET A 1 -0.65 18.11 22.53
C MET A 1 -1.80 17.92 21.56
N CYS A 2 -1.75 18.51 20.37
CA CYS A 2 -2.83 18.49 19.38
C CYS A 2 -2.50 17.48 18.29
N TRP A 3 -3.30 16.41 18.18
CA TRP A 3 -3.10 15.32 17.22
C TRP A 3 -2.92 15.79 15.75
N PRO A 4 -3.71 16.75 15.22
CA PRO A 4 -3.50 17.32 13.89
C PRO A 4 -2.09 17.86 13.61
N HIS A 5 -1.45 18.50 14.61
CA HIS A 5 -0.11 19.06 14.43
C HIS A 5 0.95 17.96 14.37
N MET A 6 0.79 16.90 15.18
CA MET A 6 1.69 15.75 15.16
C MET A 6 1.55 14.93 13.88
N LEU A 7 0.34 14.84 13.29
CA LEU A 7 0.13 14.13 12.03
C LEU A 7 1.03 14.65 10.91
N GLN A 8 1.16 15.98 10.77
CA GLN A 8 2.02 16.58 9.76
C GLN A 8 3.49 16.21 9.97
N GLN A 9 3.97 16.26 11.22
CA GLN A 9 5.33 15.84 11.57
C GLN A 9 5.55 14.34 11.32
N CYS A 10 4.61 13.49 11.71
CA CYS A 10 4.66 12.05 11.45
C CYS A 10 4.70 11.74 9.95
N GLN A 11 3.91 12.43 9.12
CA GLN A 11 3.92 12.24 7.68
C GLN A 11 5.30 12.56 7.07
N ILE A 12 5.91 13.68 7.48
CA ILE A 12 7.23 14.08 7.01
C ILE A 12 8.27 13.02 7.42
N VAL A 13 8.30 12.65 8.70
CA VAL A 13 9.25 11.68 9.25
C VAL A 13 9.10 10.31 8.59
N MET A 14 7.87 9.81 8.41
CA MET A 14 7.63 8.52 7.79
C MET A 14 8.02 8.48 6.30
N ASN A 15 7.78 9.56 5.55
CA ASN A 15 8.14 9.62 4.14
C ASN A 15 9.65 9.71 3.91
N GLN A 16 10.38 10.29 4.88
CA GLN A 16 11.83 10.47 4.84
C GLN A 16 12.62 9.34 5.50
N ALA A 17 11.97 8.53 6.33
CA ALA A 17 12.60 7.37 6.93
C ALA A 17 13.09 6.39 5.86
N LEU A 18 14.33 5.90 6.02
CA LEU A 18 14.83 4.79 5.21
C LEU A 18 14.03 3.54 5.54
N HIS A 19 13.26 3.06 4.57
CA HIS A 19 12.46 1.86 4.77
C HIS A 19 13.39 0.65 4.76
N THR A 20 13.49 -0.08 5.88
CA THR A 20 14.46 -1.16 6.08
C THR A 20 14.39 -2.26 5.03
N SER A 21 13.18 -2.58 4.55
CA SER A 21 13.04 -3.58 3.49
C SER A 21 13.53 -3.06 2.15
N MET A 22 13.33 -1.77 1.83
CA MET A 22 13.61 -1.16 0.52
C MET A 22 14.98 -0.53 0.41
N GLY A 23 15.62 -0.18 1.53
CA GLY A 23 16.87 0.58 1.57
C GLY A 23 16.77 1.98 0.96
N LYS A 24 15.54 2.48 0.74
CA LYS A 24 15.24 3.75 0.08
C LYS A 24 14.19 4.50 0.88
N GLN A 25 14.21 5.84 0.79
CA GLN A 25 13.16 6.68 1.35
C GLN A 25 11.92 6.62 0.45
N LEU A 26 10.74 6.58 1.06
CA LEU A 26 9.48 6.50 0.32
C LEU A 26 9.27 7.74 -0.57
N TYR A 27 9.73 8.89 -0.10
CA TYR A 27 9.63 10.16 -0.79
C TYR A 27 10.20 10.12 -2.22
N PHE A 28 11.38 9.53 -2.42
CA PHE A 28 12.01 9.39 -3.75
C PHE A 28 11.33 8.36 -4.66
N ALA A 29 10.36 7.60 -4.17
CA ALA A 29 9.52 6.77 -5.02
C ALA A 29 8.39 7.58 -5.69
N PHE A 30 8.07 8.78 -5.19
CA PHE A 30 6.93 9.59 -5.64
C PHE A 30 7.31 11.03 -6.02
N SER A 31 8.47 11.53 -5.60
CA SER A 31 8.95 12.89 -5.86
C SER A 31 10.38 12.90 -6.37
N ARG A 32 10.62 13.70 -7.42
CA ARG A 32 11.93 13.92 -8.06
C ARG A 32 12.78 14.98 -7.35
N TYR A 33 12.12 15.93 -6.68
CA TYR A 33 12.80 17.03 -5.99
C TYR A 33 13.14 16.61 -4.57
N PRO A 34 14.27 17.04 -3.98
CA PRO A 34 14.56 16.79 -2.57
C PRO A 34 13.53 17.48 -1.67
N PRO A 35 13.18 16.88 -0.51
CA PRO A 35 12.22 17.51 0.38
C PRO A 35 12.85 18.74 1.01
N ILE A 36 12.17 19.88 0.93
CA ILE A 36 12.54 21.08 1.69
C ILE A 36 12.23 20.76 3.17
N LEU A 37 13.26 20.57 3.99
CA LEU A 37 13.09 20.38 5.43
C LEU A 37 12.77 21.72 6.09
N ALA A 38 11.97 21.66 7.18
CA ALA A 38 11.56 22.83 7.95
C ALA A 38 12.74 23.64 8.54
N ASP A 39 13.94 23.03 8.61
CA ASP A 39 15.15 23.65 9.16
C ASP A 39 16.21 23.99 8.09
N GLY A 40 15.84 24.01 6.80
CA GLY A 40 16.78 24.35 5.71
C GLY A 40 17.85 23.28 5.43
N ALA A 41 17.83 22.16 6.15
CA ALA A 41 18.68 21.02 5.88
C ALA A 41 18.28 20.38 4.54
N CYS A 42 19.15 20.46 3.54
CA CYS A 42 19.04 19.65 2.34
C CYS A 42 19.69 18.29 2.63
N LEU A 43 19.02 17.19 2.27
CA LEU A 43 19.71 15.90 2.13
C LEU A 43 20.88 16.07 1.15
N PRO A 44 21.97 15.29 1.26
CA PRO A 44 23.11 15.39 0.36
C PRO A 44 22.60 15.38 -1.08
N SER A 45 22.66 16.53 -1.73
CA SER A 45 22.34 16.66 -3.13
C SER A 45 23.33 15.76 -3.84
N VAL A 46 22.83 14.75 -4.54
CA VAL A 46 23.66 14.05 -5.51
C VAL A 46 24.07 15.12 -6.51
N THR A 47 25.32 15.54 -6.46
CA THR A 47 25.90 16.47 -7.43
C THR A 47 26.06 15.70 -8.74
N GLY A 48 25.01 15.71 -9.53
CA GLY A 48 24.95 15.13 -10.87
C GLY A 48 24.14 16.05 -11.76
N ASP A 49 24.37 15.96 -13.07
CA ASP A 49 23.56 16.69 -14.04
C ASP A 49 22.08 16.29 -13.89
N GLU A 50 21.16 17.19 -14.22
CA GLU A 50 19.71 16.95 -14.06
C GLU A 50 19.25 15.65 -14.75
N ASP A 51 19.94 15.28 -15.84
CA ASP A 51 19.72 14.03 -16.57
C ASP A 51 20.10 12.78 -15.76
N ASP A 52 21.23 12.82 -15.03
CA ASP A 52 21.66 11.72 -14.16
C ASP A 52 20.71 11.52 -12.98
N LEU A 53 20.20 12.63 -12.43
CA LEU A 53 19.18 12.62 -11.38
C LEU A 53 17.86 12.02 -11.88
N ALA A 54 17.44 12.37 -13.09
CA ALA A 54 16.24 11.81 -13.72
C ALA A 54 16.39 10.30 -13.95
N LEU A 55 17.52 9.86 -14.47
CA LEU A 55 17.83 8.43 -14.66
C LEU A 55 17.85 7.67 -13.33
N ALA A 56 18.46 8.23 -12.29
CA ALA A 56 18.49 7.62 -10.97
C ALA A 56 17.08 7.49 -10.35
N HIS A 57 16.25 8.52 -10.52
CA HIS A 57 14.87 8.49 -10.06
C HIS A 57 14.02 7.46 -10.80
N ASP A 58 14.13 7.38 -12.12
CA ASP A 58 13.40 6.40 -12.92
C ASP A 58 13.82 4.97 -12.55
N LEU A 59 15.12 4.74 -12.29
CA LEU A 59 15.62 3.47 -11.74
C LEU A 59 15.00 3.15 -10.37
N ILE A 60 14.85 4.14 -9.49
CA ILE A 60 14.22 3.98 -8.18
C ILE A 60 12.75 3.58 -8.34
N HIS A 61 12.02 4.29 -9.20
CA HIS A 61 10.61 4.04 -9.47
C HIS A 61 10.39 2.64 -10.06
N ASP A 62 11.17 2.26 -11.08
CA ASP A 62 11.13 0.94 -11.70
C ASP A 62 11.41 -0.18 -10.69
N THR A 63 12.40 0.02 -9.83
CA THR A 63 12.74 -0.95 -8.77
C THR A 63 11.57 -1.11 -7.81
N HIS A 64 10.95 -0.01 -7.41
CA HIS A 64 9.80 -0.02 -6.52
C HIS A 64 8.60 -0.74 -7.15
N GLN A 65 8.29 -0.46 -8.41
CA GLN A 65 7.18 -1.09 -9.13
C GLN A 65 7.41 -2.60 -9.29
N LYS A 66 8.58 -3.03 -9.74
CA LYS A 66 8.94 -4.46 -9.87
C LYS A 66 8.81 -5.19 -8.54
N ARG A 67 9.23 -4.56 -7.44
CA ARG A 67 9.13 -5.15 -6.11
C ARG A 67 7.70 -5.23 -5.60
N SER A 68 6.90 -4.18 -5.79
CA SER A 68 5.47 -4.17 -5.46
C SER A 68 4.70 -5.24 -6.22
N GLN A 69 5.02 -5.43 -7.50
CA GLN A 69 4.45 -6.49 -8.31
C GLN A 69 4.81 -7.87 -7.77
N ARG A 70 6.09 -8.13 -7.44
CA ARG A 70 6.51 -9.39 -6.81
C ARG A 70 5.78 -9.66 -5.49
N TYR A 71 5.63 -8.65 -4.63
CA TYR A 71 4.87 -8.80 -3.39
C TYR A 71 3.41 -9.16 -3.66
N ARG A 72 2.79 -8.51 -4.65
CA ARG A 72 1.42 -8.81 -5.08
C ARG A 72 1.30 -10.24 -5.62
N ASP A 73 2.25 -10.68 -6.45
CA ASP A 73 2.25 -12.02 -7.02
C ASP A 73 2.44 -13.10 -5.95
N VAL A 74 3.33 -12.86 -4.97
CA VAL A 74 3.53 -13.75 -3.83
C VAL A 74 2.29 -13.81 -2.95
N ALA A 75 1.66 -12.67 -2.64
CA ALA A 75 0.42 -12.61 -1.88
C ALA A 75 -0.72 -13.36 -2.58
N ASN A 76 -0.79 -13.25 -3.91
CA ASN A 76 -1.84 -13.88 -4.72
C ASN A 76 -1.50 -15.30 -5.17
N ARG A 77 -0.29 -15.83 -4.88
CA ARG A 77 0.16 -17.16 -5.34
C ARG A 77 -0.78 -18.30 -4.93
N LYS A 78 -1.45 -18.17 -3.77
CA LYS A 78 -2.41 -19.16 -3.25
C LYS A 78 -3.86 -18.77 -3.48
N GLN A 79 -4.12 -17.64 -4.14
CA GLN A 79 -5.47 -17.23 -4.48
C GLN A 79 -5.98 -18.20 -5.55
N ARG A 80 -6.80 -19.17 -5.15
CA ARG A 80 -7.56 -19.97 -6.11
C ARG A 80 -8.51 -19.01 -6.82
N ASN A 81 -8.45 -18.99 -8.15
CA ASN A 81 -9.43 -18.27 -8.97
C ASN A 81 -10.82 -18.85 -8.68
N GLN A 82 -11.55 -18.21 -7.78
CA GLN A 82 -12.95 -18.53 -7.51
C GLN A 82 -13.79 -17.87 -8.61
N SER A 83 -13.80 -18.48 -9.78
CA SER A 83 -14.74 -18.09 -10.82
C SER A 83 -16.15 -18.51 -10.38
N VAL A 84 -17.02 -17.54 -10.16
CA VAL A 84 -18.42 -17.79 -9.80
C VAL A 84 -19.23 -17.84 -11.09
N LYS A 85 -20.11 -18.83 -11.25
CA LYS A 85 -21.01 -18.95 -12.41
C LYS A 85 -22.45 -18.64 -11.99
N VAL A 86 -23.23 -18.11 -12.93
CA VAL A 86 -24.69 -17.96 -12.73
C VAL A 86 -25.30 -19.32 -12.41
N GLY A 87 -26.16 -19.36 -11.40
CA GLY A 87 -26.82 -20.56 -10.90
C GLY A 87 -26.09 -21.29 -9.78
N VAL A 88 -24.82 -20.97 -9.49
CA VAL A 88 -24.06 -21.57 -8.39
C VAL A 88 -24.55 -21.03 -7.04
N LEU A 89 -24.57 -21.90 -6.02
CA LEU A 89 -24.84 -21.52 -4.64
C LEU A 89 -23.55 -21.04 -3.96
N VAL A 90 -23.60 -19.87 -3.33
CA VAL A 90 -22.46 -19.26 -2.65
C VAL A 90 -22.83 -18.87 -1.21
N TRP A 91 -21.84 -18.96 -0.32
CA TRP A 91 -21.92 -18.43 1.03
C TRP A 91 -21.17 -17.11 1.09
N VAL A 92 -21.81 -16.06 1.62
CA VAL A 92 -21.24 -14.73 1.72
C VAL A 92 -20.79 -14.50 3.14
N LYS A 93 -19.52 -14.10 3.33
CA LYS A 93 -19.01 -13.77 4.65
C LYS A 93 -19.72 -12.51 5.14
N ARG A 94 -20.27 -12.54 6.35
CA ARG A 94 -20.84 -11.35 6.98
C ARG A 94 -19.68 -10.40 7.28
N GLU A 95 -19.64 -9.25 6.62
CA GLU A 95 -18.78 -8.16 7.08
C GLU A 95 -19.30 -7.74 8.45
N THR A 96 -18.42 -7.75 9.45
CA THR A 96 -18.72 -7.20 10.77
C THR A 96 -18.96 -5.71 10.58
N GLU A 97 -20.20 -5.31 10.34
CA GLU A 97 -20.66 -3.92 10.39
C GLU A 97 -20.32 -3.27 11.76
N PHE A 98 -20.03 -4.09 12.77
CA PHE A 98 -19.63 -3.66 14.10
C PHE A 98 -18.30 -4.33 14.52
N PRO A 99 -17.17 -3.60 14.55
CA PRO A 99 -15.85 -4.14 14.91
C PRO A 99 -15.70 -4.50 16.40
N SER A 100 -16.71 -4.21 17.24
CA SER A 100 -16.68 -4.40 18.70
C SER A 100 -17.43 -5.63 19.20
N THR A 101 -18.22 -6.32 18.37
CA THR A 101 -18.95 -7.51 18.81
C THR A 101 -18.16 -8.77 18.49
N ILE A 102 -17.23 -9.13 19.36
CA ILE A 102 -16.73 -10.52 19.46
C ILE A 102 -17.85 -11.36 20.09
N GLN A 103 -18.87 -11.68 19.32
CA GLN A 103 -19.80 -12.74 19.69
C GLN A 103 -19.22 -14.05 19.17
N LYS A 104 -18.51 -14.77 20.06
CA LYS A 104 -17.85 -16.07 19.80
C LYS A 104 -18.78 -17.14 19.16
N LEU A 105 -20.09 -16.88 19.11
CA LEU A 105 -21.13 -17.80 18.64
C LEU A 105 -21.88 -17.35 17.39
N ASN A 106 -21.51 -16.22 16.76
CA ASN A 106 -22.21 -15.78 15.55
C ASN A 106 -21.73 -16.53 14.31
N VAL A 107 -22.70 -16.99 13.52
CA VAL A 107 -22.45 -17.61 12.21
C VAL A 107 -21.80 -16.57 11.30
N LYS A 108 -20.56 -16.86 10.88
CA LYS A 108 -19.72 -15.95 10.07
C LYS A 108 -20.18 -15.85 8.60
N TRP A 109 -21.07 -16.74 8.17
CA TRP A 109 -21.46 -16.92 6.78
C TRP A 109 -22.98 -16.83 6.64
N ASN A 110 -23.45 -16.03 5.69
CA ASN A 110 -24.85 -15.95 5.30
C ASN A 110 -25.07 -16.74 4.01
N GLY A 111 -26.22 -17.40 3.89
CA GLY A 111 -26.62 -18.13 2.68
C GLY A 111 -27.20 -19.52 2.97
N PRO A 112 -27.23 -20.41 1.96
CA PRO A 112 -26.66 -20.24 0.62
C PRO A 112 -27.48 -19.32 -0.30
N TYR A 113 -26.82 -18.50 -1.11
CA TYR A 113 -27.45 -17.64 -2.12
C TYR A 113 -27.19 -18.15 -3.53
N LYS A 114 -28.18 -18.04 -4.43
CA LYS A 114 -28.01 -18.38 -5.85
C LYS A 114 -27.50 -17.16 -6.63
N VAL A 115 -26.43 -17.36 -7.38
CA VAL A 115 -25.85 -16.29 -8.23
C VAL A 115 -26.76 -16.05 -9.43
N ILE A 116 -27.32 -14.85 -9.54
CA ILE A 116 -28.21 -14.47 -10.65
C ILE A 116 -27.49 -13.79 -11.82
N LYS A 117 -26.34 -13.12 -11.56
CA LYS A 117 -25.55 -12.41 -12.57
C LYS A 117 -24.10 -12.32 -12.12
N VAL A 118 -23.17 -12.45 -13.07
CA VAL A 118 -21.73 -12.18 -12.91
C VAL A 118 -21.44 -10.93 -13.75
N LYS A 119 -20.75 -9.94 -13.18
CA LYS A 119 -20.32 -8.73 -13.90
C LYS A 119 -18.99 -8.99 -14.60
#